data_AF-A0A7L4NTQ1-F1
#
_entry.id   AF-A0A7L4NTQ1-F1
#
_cell.length_a   1.000
_cell.length_b   1.000
_cell.length_c   1.000
_cell.angle_alpha   90.00
_cell.angle_beta   90.00
_cell.angle_gamma   90.00
#
_symmetry.space_group_name_H-M   'P 1'
#
loop_
_entity.id
_entity.type
_entity.pdbx_description
1 polymer ?
#
loop_
_entity_poly.entity_id
_entity_poly.type
_entity_poly.pdbx_seq_one_letter_code
_entity_poly.pdbx_strand_id
1 'polypeptide(L)' 'AGKAHRLSTEEREQLLPNLRAVGWNEVEGRDAIFKEFHFKDFNRAFGFMTRVALQAEKLDHHPEWFNVYNKV' A
#
# COMPACT_ATOMS: atom_id res chain seq x y z
N ALA A 1 6.15 21.07 6.22
CA ALA A 1 6.77 19.78 5.85
C ALA A 1 7.48 19.96 4.51
N GLY A 2 8.66 19.35 4.31
CA GLY A 2 9.34 19.37 3.00
C GLY A 2 8.50 18.65 1.93
N LYS A 3 8.70 18.99 0.65
CA LYS A 3 8.03 18.26 -0.44
C LYS A 3 8.58 16.83 -0.51
N ALA A 4 7.70 15.85 -0.73
CA ALA A 4 8.12 14.50 -1.05
C ALA A 4 8.91 14.48 -2.36
N HIS A 5 9.93 13.63 -2.43
CA HIS A 5 10.72 13.36 -3.63
C HIS A 5 10.49 11.91 -4.07
N ARG A 6 10.58 11.65 -5.38
CA ARG A 6 10.55 10.27 -5.88
C ARG A 6 11.79 9.54 -5.42
N LEU A 7 11.65 8.26 -5.10
CA LEU A 7 12.76 7.41 -4.72
C LEU A 7 13.79 7.33 -5.86
N SER A 8 15.07 7.46 -5.51
CA SER A 8 16.20 7.22 -6.40
C SER A 8 16.29 5.74 -6.80
N THR A 9 17.13 5.44 -7.79
CA THR A 9 17.38 4.05 -8.22
C THR A 9 17.95 3.22 -7.06
N GLU A 10 18.91 3.77 -6.33
CA GLU A 10 19.57 3.11 -5.19
C GLU A 10 18.58 2.85 -4.05
N GLU A 11 17.71 3.82 -3.74
CA GLU A 11 16.66 3.65 -2.73
C GLU A 11 15.67 2.54 -3.13
N ARG A 12 15.29 2.48 -4.42
CA ARG A 12 14.40 1.43 -4.93
C ARG A 12 15.04 0.05 -4.84
N GLU A 13 16.31 -0.06 -5.21
CA GLU A 13 17.07 -1.33 -5.14
C GLU A 13 17.17 -1.84 -3.69
N GLN A 14 17.26 -0.95 -2.71
CA GLN A 14 17.37 -1.32 -1.29
C GLN A 14 16.00 -1.63 -0.65
N LEU A 15 14.96 -0.86 -0.97
CA LEU A 15 13.69 -0.91 -0.24
C LEU A 15 12.65 -1.86 -0.87
N LEU A 16 12.56 -1.88 -2.21
CA LEU A 16 11.52 -2.64 -2.90
C LEU A 16 11.64 -4.17 -2.79
N PRO A 17 12.84 -4.80 -2.71
CA PRO A 17 12.93 -6.26 -2.59
C PRO A 17 12.12 -6.83 -1.42
N ASN A 18 12.11 -6.15 -0.28
CA ASN A 18 11.36 -6.58 0.91
C ASN A 18 9.84 -6.54 0.68
N LEU A 19 9.35 -5.54 -0.06
CA LEU A 19 7.94 -5.44 -0.42
C LEU A 19 7.54 -6.50 -1.45
N ARG A 20 8.40 -6.74 -2.45
CA ARG A 20 8.21 -7.80 -3.46
C ARG A 20 8.13 -9.19 -2.83
N ALA A 21 9.00 -9.49 -1.87
CA ALA A 21 9.01 -10.77 -1.16
C ALA A 21 7.68 -11.09 -0.45
N VAL A 22 6.87 -10.08 -0.13
CA VAL A 22 5.54 -10.25 0.50
C VAL A 22 4.39 -9.93 -0.46
N GLY A 23 4.63 -9.86 -1.76
CA GLY A 23 3.58 -9.78 -2.80
C GLY A 23 3.16 -8.38 -3.24
N TRP A 24 3.90 -7.33 -2.89
CA TRP A 24 3.74 -6.03 -3.57
C TRP A 24 4.46 -6.03 -4.91
N ASN A 25 3.86 -5.42 -5.92
CA ASN A 25 4.45 -5.31 -7.26
C ASN A 25 4.34 -3.88 -7.78
N GLU A 26 5.25 -3.50 -8.67
CA GLU A 26 5.12 -2.24 -9.42
C GLU A 26 3.95 -2.31 -10.42
N VAL A 27 3.25 -1.20 -10.61
CA VAL A 27 2.15 -1.08 -11.56
C VAL A 27 2.68 -0.77 -12.96
N GLU A 28 2.22 -1.49 -13.97
CA GLU A 28 2.59 -1.20 -15.36
C GLU A 28 2.03 0.18 -15.81
N GLY A 29 2.88 1.02 -16.39
CA GLY A 29 2.48 2.34 -16.88
C GLY A 29 2.26 3.41 -15.80
N ARG A 30 2.49 3.12 -14.52
CA ARG A 30 2.37 4.08 -13.41
C ARG A 30 3.44 3.84 -12.35
N ASP A 31 4.13 4.89 -11.91
CA ASP A 31 5.11 4.82 -10.81
C ASP A 31 4.39 4.65 -9.45
N ALA A 32 3.94 3.44 -9.16
CA ALA A 32 3.21 3.05 -7.97
C ALA A 32 3.44 1.57 -7.66
N ILE A 33 3.17 1.18 -6.41
CA ILE A 33 3.13 -0.22 -5.99
C ILE A 33 1.69 -0.63 -5.68
N PHE A 34 1.37 -1.91 -5.92
CA PHE A 34 0.05 -2.48 -5.70
C PHE A 34 0.14 -3.86 -5.05
N LYS A 35 -0.86 -4.18 -4.23
CA LYS A 35 -1.07 -5.51 -3.66
C LYS A 35 -2.56 -5.71 -3.36
N GLU A 36 -3.07 -6.89 -3.67
CA GLU A 36 -4.42 -7.33 -3.28
C GLU A 36 -4.35 -8.14 -1.97
N PHE A 37 -5.23 -7.82 -1.03
CA PHE A 37 -5.36 -8.51 0.26
C PHE A 37 -6.68 -9.27 0.32
N HIS A 38 -6.62 -10.54 0.76
CA HIS A 38 -7.79 -11.41 0.90
C HIS A 38 -7.98 -11.78 2.36
N PHE A 39 -9.14 -11.43 2.90
CA PHE A 39 -9.54 -11.71 4.27
C PHE A 39 -10.61 -12.81 4.31
N LYS A 40 -10.97 -13.27 5.51
CA LYS A 40 -12.03 -14.28 5.68
C LYS A 40 -13.43 -13.73 5.34
N ASP A 41 -13.69 -12.48 5.70
CA ASP A 41 -14.98 -11.81 5.57
C ASP A 41 -14.80 -10.29 5.56
N PHE A 42 -15.90 -9.58 5.28
CA PHE A 42 -15.93 -8.11 5.25
C PHE A 42 -15.54 -7.47 6.58
N ASN A 43 -15.95 -8.04 7.72
CA ASN A 43 -15.64 -7.47 9.03
C ASN A 43 -14.11 -7.39 9.26
N ARG A 44 -13.37 -8.44 8.90
CA ARG A 44 -11.90 -8.42 8.98
C ARG A 44 -11.26 -7.48 7.97
N ALA A 45 -11.75 -7.46 6.73
CA ALA A 45 -11.27 -6.54 5.70
C ALA A 45 -11.42 -5.08 6.14
N PHE A 46 -12.61 -4.71 6.62
CA PHE A 46 -12.88 -3.34 7.05
C PHE A 46 -12.16 -2.97 8.37
N GLY A 47 -11.95 -3.93 9.27
CA GLY A 47 -11.09 -3.74 10.45
C GLY A 47 -9.64 -3.47 10.08
N PHE A 48 -9.11 -4.17 9.07
CA PHE A 48 -7.79 -3.88 8.48
C PHE A 48 -7.76 -2.47 7.88
N MET A 49 -8.74 -2.13 7.03
CA MET A 49 -8.85 -0.82 6.40
C MET A 49 -8.90 0.30 7.45
N THR A 50 -9.67 0.14 8.52
CA THR A 50 -9.77 1.14 9.61
C THR A 50 -8.41 1.42 10.26
N ARG A 51 -7.60 0.38 10.51
CA ARG A 51 -6.25 0.55 11.07
C ARG A 51 -5.31 1.26 10.09
N VAL A 52 -5.41 0.95 8.80
CA VAL A 52 -4.64 1.65 7.74
C VAL A 52 -5.06 3.12 7.67
N ALA A 53 -6.36 3.42 7.72
CA ALA A 53 -6.88 4.78 7.67
C ALA A 53 -6.36 5.66 8.82
N LEU A 54 -6.33 5.13 10.05
CA LEU A 54 -5.75 5.85 11.20
C LEU A 54 -4.26 6.17 11.01
N GLN A 55 -3.51 5.24 10.42
CA GLN A 55 -2.09 5.45 10.14
C GLN A 55 -1.89 6.43 8.96
N ALA A 56 -2.74 6.36 7.93
CA ALA A 56 -2.71 7.26 6.79
C ALA A 56 -2.92 8.72 7.21
N GLU A 57 -3.89 8.98 8.10
CA GLU A 57 -4.12 10.31 8.69
C GLU A 57 -2.90 10.83 9.45
N LYS A 58 -2.26 9.97 10.27
CA LYS A 58 -1.06 10.35 11.01
C LYS A 58 0.13 10.69 10.08
N LEU A 59 0.23 10.03 8.93
CA LEU A 59 1.31 10.21 7.97
C LEU A 59 1.01 11.28 6.92
N ASP A 60 -0.22 11.78 6.84
CA ASP A 60 -0.72 12.61 5.74
C ASP A 60 -0.42 11.96 4.37
N HIS A 61 -0.63 10.64 4.29
CA HIS A 61 -0.36 9.84 3.10
C HIS A 61 -1.41 8.73 2.95
N HIS A 62 -2.34 8.92 2.02
CA HIS A 62 -3.51 8.06 1.85
C HIS A 62 -3.30 7.02 0.73
N PRO A 63 -3.75 5.77 0.93
CA PRO A 63 -3.74 4.77 -0.13
C PRO A 63 -4.84 5.03 -1.15
N GLU A 64 -4.62 4.56 -2.38
CA GLU A 64 -5.69 4.30 -3.34
C GLU A 64 -6.06 2.82 -3.24
N TRP A 65 -7.31 2.51 -2.90
CA TRP A 65 -7.76 1.13 -2.72
C TRP A 65 -9.17 0.89 -3.28
N PHE A 66 -9.52 -0.39 -3.42
CA PHE A 66 -10.84 -0.83 -3.86
C PHE A 66 -11.25 -2.03 -3.02
N ASN A 67 -12.41 -1.96 -2.36
CA ASN A 67 -12.90 -3.05 -1.51
C ASN A 67 -14.20 -3.64 -2.04
N VAL A 68 -14.22 -4.98 -2.17
CA VAL A 68 -15.45 -5.76 -2.38
C VAL A 68 -15.45 -6.91 -1.38
N TYR A 69 -16.30 -6.81 -0.38
CA TYR A 69 -16.44 -7.78 0.71
C TYR A 69 -15.09 -8.07 1.39
N ASN A 70 -14.51 -9.24 1.14
CA ASN A 70 -13.29 -9.71 1.81
C ASN A 70 -12.00 -9.39 1.03
N LYS A 71 -12.08 -8.70 -0.11
CA LYS A 71 -10.92 -8.30 -0.92
C LYS A 71 -10.69 -6.80 -0.80
N VAL A 72 -9.45 -6.39 -0.53
CA VAL A 72 -9.01 -4.99 -0.41
C VAL A 72 -7.80 -4.76 -1.31
#